data_AF-A0A410TS71-F1
#
_entry.id   AF-A0A410TS71-F1
#
_cell.length_a   1.000
_cell.length_b   1.000
_cell.length_c   1.000
_cell.angle_alpha   90.00
_cell.angle_beta   90.00
_cell.angle_gamma   90.00
#
_symmetry.space_group_name_H-M   'P 1'
#
loop_
_entity.id
_entity.type
_entity.pdbx_description
1 polymer ?
#
loop_
_entity_poly.entity_id
_entity_poly.type
_entity_poly.pdbx_seq_one_letter_code
_entity_poly.pdbx_strand_id
1 'polypeptide(L)'
;MLSSPTARAQSETVGVILLLGVFVITAGAVGVAVVGDVTSDTDEVVLSADLTADGADFRVSHLGGDTVPNEDLAVVVRTEGNTTRYPFDPPDGRFGPGNERIFSNALALNASNEVRLYHEPSGTRVERETFVPGPEPAAEMGAIEGTVTGPGAASMRVASGASFSVRQAADPLPGATVAVDGAGRVAEVTTGVGGTYRIDGLEPGEYEVSARAPGLAVSAATATVEANATTTVDFRLDPLRPAEFAVDIEGVDATVDAGDPVTVDATVENVGDETGTKTVALRVGDKTVGSSDLELDPGERRTVSLRWQTLPTDVGERTLTVDVEDDEATTTVEVLDTATDAVAYTDRDRDGDPDKRYTAVELAFLGSVEGDLVVYDDVAVRVPVGAAAEGNVTVRDGVTVRATGIDLEAGGDVRIGDGSRLDTDPEGFLVADTGDVTLRAGGDLNTRGATIVTSASAWLRASAGDIELRAGRDADLRDGTFEAVGRSWVGGSDGRIAVTADGAVRTDGASFDPEREE
;
A
#
# COMPACT_ATOMS: atom_id res chain seq x y z
N MET A 1 22.77 5.57 75.60
CA MET A 1 21.99 4.31 75.65
C MET A 1 21.34 4.16 74.28
N LEU A 2 21.61 3.18 73.42
CA LEU A 2 22.36 1.92 73.51
C LEU A 2 23.01 1.66 72.15
N SER A 3 24.19 1.03 72.20
CA SER A 3 25.07 0.70 71.09
C SER A 3 24.83 -0.71 70.52
N SER A 4 25.35 -0.91 69.30
CA SER A 4 26.00 -2.13 68.76
C SER A 4 25.11 -3.19 68.03
N PRO A 5 25.69 -4.02 67.13
CA PRO A 5 26.44 -3.64 65.91
C PRO A 5 26.20 -4.59 64.70
N THR A 6 26.76 -4.22 63.52
CA THR A 6 27.18 -5.07 62.37
C THR A 6 26.07 -5.84 61.61
N ALA A 7 25.94 -5.73 60.28
CA ALA A 7 26.96 -6.08 59.30
C ALA A 7 26.87 -5.22 58.02
N ARG A 8 28.05 -4.85 57.48
CA ARG A 8 28.18 -4.25 56.15
C ARG A 8 28.14 -5.37 55.12
N ALA A 9 27.15 -5.36 54.22
CA ALA A 9 27.19 -6.12 52.99
C ALA A 9 27.89 -5.24 51.94
N GLN A 10 29.18 -5.49 51.73
CA GLN A 10 29.85 -5.06 50.51
C GLN A 10 29.32 -5.94 49.38
N SER A 11 28.70 -5.32 48.38
CA SER A 11 28.46 -5.97 47.11
C SER A 11 29.78 -5.92 46.35
N GLU A 12 30.42 -7.07 46.23
CA GLU A 12 31.50 -7.26 45.27
C GLU A 12 30.91 -7.15 43.87
N THR A 13 31.10 -5.99 43.23
CA THR A 13 31.07 -5.92 41.76
C THR A 13 32.30 -6.68 41.28
N VAL A 14 32.16 -7.99 41.09
CA VAL A 14 33.14 -8.81 40.37
C VAL A 14 32.98 -8.45 38.89
N GLY A 15 33.63 -7.36 38.50
CA GLY A 15 33.94 -7.10 37.10
C GLY A 15 34.89 -8.18 36.63
N VAL A 16 34.40 -9.12 35.83
CA VAL A 16 35.24 -10.06 35.10
C VAL A 16 36.00 -9.24 34.06
N ILE A 17 37.20 -8.79 34.41
CA ILE A 17 38.17 -8.29 33.46
C ILE A 17 38.65 -9.51 32.69
N LEU A 18 38.13 -9.69 31.47
CA LEU A 18 38.69 -10.62 30.49
C LEU A 18 40.12 -10.16 30.17
N LEU A 19 41.07 -10.81 30.83
CA LEU A 19 42.49 -10.65 30.61
C LEU A 19 42.82 -11.39 29.31
N LEU A 20 42.75 -10.67 28.18
CA LEU A 20 43.29 -11.14 26.91
C LEU A 20 44.82 -11.20 27.06
N GLY A 21 45.34 -12.38 27.39
CA GLY A 21 46.76 -12.61 27.55
C GLY A 21 47.45 -12.58 26.19
N VAL A 22 47.91 -11.40 25.77
CA VAL A 22 48.87 -11.28 24.66
C VAL A 22 50.22 -11.79 25.17
N PHE A 23 50.57 -13.03 24.81
CA PHE A 23 51.92 -13.55 25.00
C PHE A 23 52.84 -12.96 23.93
N VAL A 24 53.44 -11.81 24.22
CA VAL A 24 54.61 -11.34 23.46
C VAL A 24 55.82 -12.14 23.94
N ILE A 25 56.24 -13.14 23.17
CA ILE A 25 57.53 -13.81 23.37
C ILE A 25 58.59 -12.95 22.69
N THR A 26 59.09 -11.93 23.39
CA THR A 26 60.31 -11.22 22.97
C THR A 26 61.53 -12.11 23.24
N ALA A 27 62.05 -12.75 22.20
CA ALA A 27 63.39 -13.33 22.23
C ALA A 27 64.43 -12.21 22.05
N GLY A 28 64.84 -11.57 23.14
CA GLY A 28 65.91 -10.57 23.12
C GLY A 28 67.28 -11.24 22.97
N ALA A 29 67.89 -11.16 21.79
CA ALA A 29 69.31 -11.46 21.60
C ALA A 29 70.14 -10.17 21.78
N VAL A 30 70.97 -10.13 22.82
CA VAL A 30 71.93 -9.04 23.05
C VAL A 30 73.07 -9.15 22.03
N GLY A 31 73.09 -8.26 21.04
CA GLY A 31 74.18 -8.14 20.07
C GLY A 31 75.41 -7.44 20.67
N VAL A 32 76.54 -8.15 20.70
CA VAL A 32 77.85 -7.58 21.06
C VAL A 32 78.43 -6.84 19.85
N ALA A 33 78.78 -5.57 20.02
CA ALA A 33 79.50 -4.80 19.02
C ALA A 33 80.96 -5.29 18.91
N VAL A 34 81.36 -5.78 17.74
CA VAL A 34 82.77 -6.01 17.39
C VAL A 34 83.24 -4.82 16.57
N VAL A 35 84.15 -4.01 17.14
CA VAL A 35 84.90 -3.00 16.40
C VAL A 35 86.10 -3.69 15.76
N GLY A 36 86.11 -3.77 14.43
CA GLY A 36 87.23 -4.21 13.61
C GLY A 36 87.52 -3.15 12.55
N ASP A 37 88.78 -2.76 12.43
CA ASP A 37 89.26 -1.53 11.80
C ASP A 37 89.59 -1.67 10.29
N VAL A 38 89.22 -0.62 9.54
CA VAL A 38 89.60 -0.11 8.19
C VAL A 38 89.82 -1.02 6.96
N THR A 39 89.02 -0.82 5.89
CA THR A 39 89.34 0.05 4.71
C THR A 39 88.44 -0.27 3.51
N SER A 40 87.54 0.64 3.12
CA SER A 40 87.30 1.05 1.72
C SER A 40 86.24 2.16 1.69
N ASP A 41 86.60 3.31 1.11
CA ASP A 41 85.72 4.45 0.80
C ASP A 41 84.42 3.99 0.11
N THR A 42 83.38 3.78 0.91
CA THR A 42 82.00 3.63 0.50
C THR A 42 81.19 4.15 1.68
N ASP A 43 80.29 5.10 1.45
CA ASP A 43 79.35 5.58 2.48
C ASP A 43 78.61 4.36 3.08
N GLU A 44 79.09 3.87 4.23
CA GLU A 44 78.46 2.74 4.93
C GLU A 44 77.19 3.27 5.58
N VAL A 45 76.05 2.88 5.01
CA VAL A 45 74.73 3.25 5.54
C VAL A 45 74.55 2.65 6.92
N VAL A 46 74.49 3.49 7.95
CA VAL A 46 74.28 3.06 9.33
C VAL A 46 72.77 3.03 9.58
N LEU A 47 72.13 1.89 9.34
CA LEU A 47 70.69 1.68 9.59
C LEU A 47 70.48 0.63 10.69
N SER A 48 69.73 0.97 11.73
CA SER A 48 69.23 0.02 12.73
C SER A 48 67.74 -0.21 12.51
N ALA A 49 67.37 -1.47 12.30
CA ALA A 49 66.00 -1.90 12.06
C ALA A 49 65.62 -3.07 12.97
N ASP A 50 64.34 -3.22 13.24
CA ASP A 50 63.75 -4.34 13.96
C ASP A 50 62.82 -5.11 13.02
N LEU A 51 62.79 -6.43 13.17
CA LEU A 51 62.00 -7.33 12.34
C LEU A 51 61.02 -8.08 13.27
N THR A 52 59.71 -7.92 13.04
CA THR A 52 58.66 -8.61 13.81
C THR A 52 57.67 -9.31 12.89
N ALA A 53 57.01 -10.35 13.39
CA ALA A 53 56.01 -11.09 12.64
C ALA A 53 54.72 -11.22 13.45
N ASP A 54 53.58 -11.18 12.76
CA ASP A 54 52.26 -11.42 13.31
C ASP A 54 51.48 -12.31 12.33
N GLY A 55 51.29 -13.58 12.67
CA GLY A 55 50.77 -14.58 11.72
C GLY A 55 51.63 -14.67 10.45
N ALA A 56 50.99 -14.61 9.28
CA ALA A 56 51.68 -14.62 7.99
C ALA A 56 52.28 -13.25 7.59
N ASP A 57 51.97 -12.20 8.36
CA ASP A 57 52.40 -10.83 8.09
C ASP A 57 53.73 -10.54 8.78
N PHE A 58 54.53 -9.70 8.12
CA PHE A 58 55.87 -9.35 8.53
C PHE A 58 56.05 -7.83 8.59
N ARG A 59 56.67 -7.30 9.64
CA ARG A 59 56.92 -5.87 9.84
C ARG A 59 58.42 -5.57 10.00
N VAL A 60 58.87 -4.51 9.32
CA VAL A 60 60.19 -3.89 9.49
C VAL A 60 59.98 -2.51 10.12
N SER A 61 60.61 -2.24 11.27
CA SER A 61 60.56 -0.95 11.95
C SER A 61 61.95 -0.32 12.01
N HIS A 62 62.08 0.96 11.65
CA HIS A 62 63.36 1.67 11.69
C HIS A 62 63.63 2.21 13.09
N LEU A 63 64.61 1.66 13.79
CA LEU A 63 64.92 2.05 15.18
C LEU A 63 65.84 3.28 15.27
N GLY A 64 66.74 3.48 14.30
CA GLY A 64 67.64 4.65 14.27
C GLY A 64 68.71 4.57 13.18
N GLY A 65 69.43 5.67 12.93
CA GLY A 65 70.45 5.74 11.89
C GLY A 65 70.06 6.58 10.66
N ASP A 66 70.71 6.32 9.53
CA ASP A 66 70.56 7.04 8.27
C ASP A 66 69.20 6.78 7.61
N THR A 67 68.65 7.81 6.97
CA THR A 67 67.38 7.72 6.24
C THR A 67 67.63 7.28 4.79
N VAL A 68 67.28 6.03 4.50
CA VAL A 68 67.65 5.30 3.27
C VAL A 68 66.52 5.35 2.25
N PRO A 69 66.77 5.58 0.95
CA PRO A 69 65.74 5.42 -0.08
C PRO A 69 65.13 4.01 -0.04
N ASN A 70 63.80 3.90 -0.17
CA ASN A 70 63.12 2.60 -0.18
C ASN A 70 63.62 1.71 -1.33
N GLU A 71 63.95 2.30 -2.48
CA GLU A 71 64.51 1.61 -3.65
C GLU A 71 65.89 0.99 -3.39
N ASP A 72 66.61 1.47 -2.37
CA ASP A 72 67.91 0.93 -1.98
C ASP A 72 67.75 -0.19 -0.94
N LEU A 73 66.53 -0.53 -0.52
CA LEU A 73 66.24 -1.58 0.45
C LEU A 73 65.49 -2.74 -0.19
N ALA A 74 65.83 -3.95 0.22
CA ALA A 74 65.08 -5.15 -0.14
C ALA A 74 64.96 -6.11 1.03
N VAL A 75 63.78 -6.72 1.16
CA VAL A 75 63.54 -7.81 2.08
C VAL A 75 63.63 -9.13 1.33
N VAL A 76 64.38 -10.08 1.87
CA VAL A 76 64.49 -11.43 1.31
C VAL A 76 63.98 -12.41 2.35
N VAL A 77 62.94 -13.16 1.99
CA VAL A 77 62.40 -14.24 2.81
C VAL A 77 62.82 -15.56 2.20
N ARG A 78 63.42 -16.42 3.02
CA ARG A 78 63.80 -17.79 2.66
C ARG A 78 63.01 -18.79 3.48
N THR A 79 62.32 -19.67 2.79
CA THR A 79 61.43 -20.64 3.40
C THR A 79 61.54 -21.95 2.64
N GLU A 80 61.90 -23.03 3.35
CA GLU A 80 62.00 -24.40 2.79
C GLU A 80 62.81 -24.53 1.50
N GLY A 81 63.87 -23.71 1.35
CA GLY A 81 64.73 -23.70 0.16
C GLY A 81 64.24 -22.80 -0.97
N ASN A 82 63.04 -22.24 -0.90
CA ASN A 82 62.59 -21.18 -1.79
C ASN A 82 63.06 -19.81 -1.26
N THR A 83 63.43 -18.91 -2.18
CA THR A 83 63.84 -17.54 -1.84
C THR A 83 62.95 -16.56 -2.58
N THR A 84 62.20 -15.75 -1.83
CA THR A 84 61.37 -14.68 -2.37
C THR A 84 61.97 -13.34 -1.95
N ARG A 85 62.22 -12.47 -2.94
CA ARG A 85 62.64 -11.09 -2.69
C ARG A 85 61.41 -10.20 -2.79
N TYR A 86 61.12 -9.48 -1.71
CA TYR A 86 60.08 -8.47 -1.65
C TYR A 86 60.74 -7.09 -1.86
N PRO A 87 60.32 -6.34 -2.88
CA PRO A 87 60.72 -4.93 -2.97
C PRO A 87 60.20 -4.21 -1.73
N PHE A 88 60.93 -3.21 -1.24
CA PHE A 88 60.42 -2.32 -0.20
C PHE A 88 59.40 -1.37 -0.86
N ASP A 89 58.20 -1.91 -1.09
CA ASP A 89 57.15 -1.39 -2.00
C ASP A 89 56.86 0.13 -1.86
N PRO A 90 56.33 0.79 -2.92
CA PRO A 90 56.24 2.25 -3.03
C PRO A 90 55.33 2.90 -1.99
N PRO A 91 55.43 4.24 -1.79
CA PRO A 91 56.08 5.23 -2.67
C PRO A 91 57.61 5.22 -2.64
N ASP A 92 58.23 5.81 -3.67
CA ASP A 92 59.64 6.25 -3.73
C ASP A 92 59.88 7.31 -2.64
N GLY A 93 59.97 6.82 -1.41
CA GLY A 93 60.20 7.58 -0.20
C GLY A 93 61.50 7.14 0.45
N ARG A 94 61.84 7.79 1.56
CA ARG A 94 62.94 7.34 2.41
C ARG A 94 62.39 6.63 3.64
N PHE A 95 63.01 5.51 3.99
CA PHE A 95 62.81 4.82 5.26
C PHE A 95 63.74 5.47 6.29
N GLY A 96 63.17 6.28 7.19
CA GLY A 96 63.90 6.95 8.27
C GLY A 96 63.45 6.48 9.65
N PRO A 97 64.13 6.92 10.72
CA PRO A 97 63.81 6.51 12.10
C PRO A 97 62.34 6.73 12.47
N GLY A 98 61.71 5.69 13.03
CA GLY A 98 60.29 5.68 13.41
C GLY A 98 59.33 5.22 12.31
N ASN A 99 59.80 5.03 11.07
CA ASN A 99 58.97 4.47 10.00
C ASN A 99 58.79 2.96 10.19
N GLU A 100 57.63 2.46 9.77
CA GLU A 100 57.32 1.02 9.74
C GLU A 100 56.89 0.59 8.34
N ARG A 101 57.19 -0.66 7.99
CA ARG A 101 56.78 -1.30 6.75
C ARG A 101 56.18 -2.66 7.05
N ILE A 102 54.98 -2.91 6.55
CA ILE A 102 54.29 -4.21 6.70
C ILE A 102 54.26 -4.90 5.33
N PHE A 103 54.59 -6.19 5.34
CA PHE A 103 54.53 -7.12 4.22
C PHE A 103 53.50 -8.19 4.55
N SER A 104 52.30 -8.05 3.99
CA SER A 104 51.21 -8.99 4.28
C SER A 104 51.40 -10.31 3.55
N ASN A 105 51.10 -11.42 4.23
CA ASN A 105 51.24 -12.80 3.74
C ASN A 105 52.64 -13.12 3.18
N ALA A 106 53.68 -12.53 3.76
CA ALA A 106 55.06 -12.71 3.30
C ALA A 106 55.74 -13.96 3.91
N LEU A 107 55.19 -14.50 5.00
CA LEU A 107 55.72 -15.66 5.70
C LEU A 107 54.81 -16.87 5.47
N ALA A 108 55.40 -18.06 5.28
CA ALA A 108 54.64 -19.30 5.24
C ALA A 108 54.34 -19.78 6.66
N LEU A 109 53.07 -20.08 6.94
CA LEU A 109 52.65 -20.65 8.22
C LEU A 109 53.23 -22.06 8.42
N ASN A 110 53.52 -22.41 9.66
CA ASN A 110 54.08 -23.70 10.09
C ASN A 110 55.45 -24.06 9.49
N ALA A 111 56.14 -23.11 8.87
CA ALA A 111 57.46 -23.28 8.30
C ALA A 111 58.46 -22.29 8.93
N SER A 112 59.74 -22.63 8.85
CA SER A 112 60.81 -21.70 9.24
C SER A 112 61.07 -20.70 8.12
N ASN A 113 60.78 -19.44 8.40
CA ASN A 113 60.96 -18.31 7.49
C ASN A 113 62.16 -17.48 7.96
N GLU A 114 63.24 -17.53 7.21
CA GLU A 114 64.39 -16.67 7.47
C GLU A 114 64.23 -15.36 6.69
N VAL A 115 64.12 -14.24 7.42
CA VAL A 115 63.93 -12.91 6.84
C VAL A 115 65.22 -12.11 6.97
N ARG A 116 65.59 -11.41 5.90
CA ARG A 116 66.79 -10.57 5.85
C ARG A 116 66.49 -9.25 5.18
N LEU A 117 66.91 -8.16 5.81
CA LEU A 117 66.89 -6.83 5.23
C LEU A 117 68.26 -6.50 4.62
N TYR A 118 68.30 -6.03 3.39
CA TYR A 118 69.51 -5.66 2.66
C TYR A 118 69.45 -4.22 2.20
N HIS A 119 70.60 -3.54 2.23
CA HIS A 119 70.86 -2.35 1.43
C HIS A 119 71.45 -2.80 0.09
N GLU A 120 70.69 -2.64 -0.99
CA GLU A 120 71.01 -3.19 -2.30
C GLU A 120 72.28 -2.60 -2.93
N PRO A 121 72.53 -1.28 -2.91
CA PRO A 121 73.72 -0.69 -3.55
C PRO A 121 75.04 -1.16 -2.95
N SER A 122 75.11 -1.29 -1.62
CA SER A 122 76.32 -1.77 -0.94
C SER A 122 76.37 -3.29 -0.76
N GLY A 123 75.23 -3.97 -0.93
CA GLY A 123 75.07 -5.38 -0.59
C GLY A 123 75.11 -5.68 0.91
N THR A 124 75.14 -4.66 1.76
CA THR A 124 75.22 -4.80 3.22
C THR A 124 73.91 -5.41 3.73
N ARG A 125 74.02 -6.46 4.56
CA ARG A 125 72.87 -7.00 5.30
C ARG A 125 72.66 -6.16 6.55
N VAL A 126 71.50 -5.52 6.63
CA VAL A 126 71.12 -4.63 7.72
C VAL A 126 70.66 -5.44 8.93
N GLU A 127 69.72 -6.38 8.74
CA GLU A 127 69.15 -7.17 9.84
C GLU A 127 68.76 -8.58 9.37
N ARG A 128 68.68 -9.53 10.31
CA ARG A 128 68.26 -10.92 10.04
C ARG A 128 67.54 -11.52 11.22
N GLU A 129 66.35 -12.05 10.97
CA GLU A 129 65.56 -12.78 11.96
C GLU A 129 64.95 -14.05 11.35
N THR A 130 64.54 -15.00 12.20
CA THR A 130 63.86 -16.23 11.74
C THR A 130 62.54 -16.39 12.47
N PHE A 131 61.45 -16.48 11.71
CA PHE A 131 60.09 -16.60 12.22
C PHE A 131 59.50 -17.97 11.92
N VAL A 132 58.78 -18.54 12.89
CA VAL A 132 57.99 -19.77 12.73
C VAL A 132 56.54 -19.46 13.11
N PRO A 133 55.78 -18.78 12.25
CA PRO A 133 54.40 -18.41 12.57
C PRO A 133 53.51 -19.66 12.63
N GLY A 134 52.70 -19.77 13.70
CA GLY A 134 51.75 -20.88 13.91
C GLY A 134 50.53 -20.77 12.99
N PRO A 135 49.64 -21.78 12.95
CA PRO A 135 48.42 -21.71 12.17
C PRO A 135 47.48 -20.64 12.76
N GLU A 136 46.75 -19.91 11.90
CA GLU A 136 45.64 -19.08 12.36
C GLU A 136 44.57 -19.97 13.02
N PRO A 137 44.02 -19.58 14.19
CA PRO A 137 42.98 -20.37 14.84
C PRO A 137 41.74 -20.45 13.93
N ALA A 138 41.19 -21.65 13.76
CA ALA A 138 39.92 -21.84 13.07
C ALA A 138 38.84 -21.02 13.79
N ALA A 139 37.99 -20.31 13.04
CA ALA A 139 36.86 -19.58 13.60
C ALA A 139 36.03 -20.52 14.49
N GLU A 140 35.96 -20.20 15.77
CA GLU A 140 35.25 -20.99 16.78
C GLU A 140 33.73 -20.80 16.60
N MET A 141 33.11 -21.65 15.78
CA MET A 141 31.69 -21.58 15.50
C MET A 141 30.84 -22.02 16.70
N GLY A 142 29.71 -21.34 16.93
CA GLY A 142 28.67 -21.71 17.89
C GLY A 142 27.44 -22.34 17.22
N ALA A 143 26.35 -22.46 17.99
CA ALA A 143 25.08 -23.03 17.55
C ALA A 143 23.87 -22.35 18.20
N ILE A 144 22.71 -22.45 17.55
CA ILE A 144 21.40 -22.08 18.12
C ILE A 144 20.51 -23.31 18.17
N GLU A 145 19.81 -23.52 19.29
CA GLU A 145 18.84 -24.60 19.46
C GLU A 145 17.60 -24.13 20.22
N GLY A 146 16.55 -24.95 20.22
CA GLY A 146 15.38 -24.69 21.04
C GLY A 146 14.19 -25.54 20.64
N THR A 147 13.01 -25.11 21.08
CA THR A 147 11.74 -25.74 20.80
C THR A 147 10.75 -24.78 20.18
N VAL A 148 9.94 -25.27 19.25
CA VAL A 148 8.77 -24.56 18.71
C VAL A 148 7.53 -25.29 19.21
N THR A 149 6.64 -24.52 19.82
CA THR A 149 5.34 -25.00 20.29
C THR A 149 4.20 -24.29 19.54
N GLY A 150 3.08 -24.98 19.39
CA GLY A 150 1.89 -24.47 18.71
C GLY A 150 0.63 -24.62 19.56
N PRO A 151 -0.54 -24.18 19.05
CA PRO A 151 -1.82 -24.41 19.71
C PRO A 151 -2.04 -25.92 19.84
N GLY A 152 -2.09 -26.42 21.07
CA GLY A 152 -2.31 -27.83 21.31
C GLY A 152 -3.70 -28.30 20.89
N ALA A 153 -3.85 -29.60 20.65
CA ALA A 153 -5.15 -30.18 20.36
C ALA A 153 -6.11 -29.87 21.52
N ALA A 154 -7.24 -29.22 21.25
CA ALA A 154 -8.23 -28.90 22.26
C ALA A 154 -8.77 -30.19 22.91
N SER A 155 -8.18 -30.61 24.03
CA SER A 155 -8.69 -31.74 24.81
C SER A 155 -9.74 -31.23 25.78
N MET A 156 -11.01 -31.36 25.37
CA MET A 156 -12.14 -31.05 26.21
C MET A 156 -12.27 -32.12 27.31
N ARG A 157 -11.66 -31.89 28.48
CA ARG A 157 -11.92 -32.71 29.67
C ARG A 157 -13.20 -32.21 30.36
N VAL A 158 -14.30 -32.91 30.15
CA VAL A 158 -15.48 -32.79 31.02
C VAL A 158 -15.14 -33.45 32.36
N ALA A 159 -14.71 -32.65 33.34
CA ALA A 159 -14.73 -33.07 34.73
C ALA A 159 -16.14 -32.86 35.27
N SER A 160 -16.77 -33.91 35.80
CA SER A 160 -18.03 -33.82 36.52
C SER A 160 -17.90 -32.85 37.69
N GLY A 161 -18.35 -31.60 37.50
CA GLY A 161 -18.70 -30.67 38.57
C GLY A 161 -17.72 -29.53 38.92
N ALA A 162 -16.75 -29.15 38.08
CA ALA A 162 -15.88 -27.99 38.35
C ALA A 162 -15.74 -27.06 37.13
N SER A 163 -15.63 -25.76 37.40
CA SER A 163 -15.50 -24.63 36.46
C SER A 163 -14.67 -24.93 35.21
N PHE A 164 -15.21 -24.56 34.05
CA PHE A 164 -14.50 -24.56 32.76
C PHE A 164 -13.34 -23.56 32.81
N SER A 165 -12.11 -24.06 32.84
CA SER A 165 -10.93 -23.29 32.45
C SER A 165 -10.32 -23.97 31.22
N VAL A 166 -10.41 -23.35 30.04
CA VAL A 166 -9.67 -23.78 28.85
C VAL A 166 -8.21 -23.43 29.12
N ARG A 167 -7.40 -24.43 29.48
CA ARG A 167 -5.94 -24.29 29.44
C ARG A 167 -5.50 -24.74 28.06
N GLN A 168 -5.21 -23.79 27.16
CA GLN A 168 -4.47 -24.10 25.94
C GLN A 168 -3.07 -24.56 26.37
N ALA A 169 -2.86 -25.87 26.38
CA ALA A 169 -1.51 -26.42 26.50
C ALA A 169 -0.79 -26.15 25.17
N ALA A 170 0.44 -25.64 25.24
CA ALA A 170 1.29 -25.51 24.07
C ALA A 170 1.85 -26.90 23.76
N ASP A 171 1.50 -27.47 22.62
CA ASP A 171 2.01 -28.78 22.19
C ASP A 171 3.27 -28.58 21.34
N PRO A 172 4.24 -29.51 21.38
CA PRO A 172 5.39 -29.47 20.48
C PRO A 172 4.93 -29.47 19.02
N LEU A 173 5.49 -28.57 18.21
CA LEU A 173 5.09 -28.37 16.82
C LEU A 173 6.12 -28.96 15.85
N PRO A 174 5.94 -30.20 15.37
CA PRO A 174 6.81 -30.78 14.35
C PRO A 174 6.55 -30.19 12.96
N GLY A 175 7.57 -30.13 12.12
CA GLY A 175 7.41 -29.64 10.74
C GLY A 175 7.40 -28.11 10.60
N ALA A 176 7.60 -27.36 11.68
CA ALA A 176 7.77 -25.91 11.63
C ALA A 176 9.15 -25.56 11.08
N THR A 177 9.23 -24.53 10.25
CA THR A 177 10.48 -24.01 9.71
C THR A 177 11.05 -22.99 10.68
N VAL A 178 12.33 -23.14 11.04
CA VAL A 178 13.12 -22.14 11.76
C VAL A 178 14.24 -21.65 10.86
N ALA A 179 14.31 -20.34 10.63
CA ALA A 179 15.34 -19.69 9.84
C ALA A 179 16.17 -18.74 10.71
N VAL A 180 17.46 -18.65 10.42
CA VAL A 180 18.38 -17.68 11.02
C VAL A 180 19.01 -16.83 9.93
N ASP A 181 19.10 -15.53 10.17
CA ASP A 181 19.78 -14.57 9.33
C ASP A 181 20.63 -13.64 10.21
N GLY A 182 21.93 -13.53 9.91
CA GLY A 182 22.86 -12.75 10.70
C GLY A 182 24.31 -13.11 10.43
N ALA A 183 25.22 -12.20 10.75
CA ALA A 183 26.67 -12.37 10.57
C ALA A 183 27.08 -12.95 9.19
N GLY A 184 26.39 -12.56 8.12
CA GLY A 184 26.69 -13.00 6.75
C GLY A 184 26.24 -14.43 6.40
N ARG A 185 25.47 -15.10 7.26
CA ARG A 185 24.96 -16.46 7.05
C ARG A 185 23.44 -16.54 7.19
N VAL A 186 22.81 -17.17 6.21
CA VAL A 186 21.39 -17.57 6.24
C VAL A 186 21.31 -19.10 6.32
N ALA A 187 20.56 -19.63 7.29
CA ALA A 187 20.33 -21.07 7.41
C ALA A 187 18.87 -21.36 7.82
N GLU A 188 18.34 -22.49 7.35
CA GLU A 188 16.96 -22.93 7.62
C GLU A 188 16.95 -24.40 8.06
N VAL A 189 16.14 -24.73 9.06
CA VAL A 189 15.93 -26.09 9.57
C VAL A 189 14.44 -26.32 9.86
N THR A 190 14.00 -27.57 9.83
CA THR A 190 12.63 -27.95 10.20
C THR A 190 12.63 -28.66 11.56
N THR A 191 11.64 -28.38 12.41
CA THR A 191 11.51 -28.99 13.74
C THR A 191 11.19 -30.48 13.67
N GLY A 192 11.77 -31.25 14.59
CA GLY A 192 11.53 -32.69 14.73
C GLY A 192 10.20 -33.02 15.43
N VAL A 193 9.92 -34.32 15.63
CA VAL A 193 8.67 -34.85 16.25
C VAL A 193 8.39 -34.26 17.64
N GLY A 194 9.43 -33.85 18.37
CA GLY A 194 9.32 -33.19 19.67
C GLY A 194 9.34 -31.66 19.63
N GLY A 195 9.13 -31.03 18.47
CA GLY A 195 9.20 -29.57 18.29
C GLY A 195 10.61 -28.99 18.39
N THR A 196 11.65 -29.81 18.54
CA THR A 196 13.03 -29.37 18.71
C THR A 196 13.70 -29.02 17.39
N TYR A 197 14.59 -28.02 17.40
CA TYR A 197 15.46 -27.67 16.28
C TYR A 197 16.89 -27.35 16.77
N ARG A 198 17.86 -27.44 15.86
CA ARG A 198 19.26 -27.06 16.10
C ARG A 198 19.92 -26.63 14.79
N ILE A 199 20.69 -25.55 14.85
CA ILE A 199 21.46 -24.99 13.74
C ILE A 199 22.90 -24.80 14.21
N ASP A 200 23.83 -25.53 13.60
CA ASP A 200 25.26 -25.53 13.93
C ASP A 200 26.09 -24.70 12.94
N GLY A 201 27.31 -24.35 13.36
CA GLY A 201 28.30 -23.70 12.50
C GLY A 201 28.07 -22.20 12.33
N LEU A 202 27.49 -21.55 13.33
CA LEU A 202 27.23 -20.12 13.30
C LEU A 202 28.47 -19.38 13.80
N GLU A 203 28.93 -18.37 13.08
CA GLU A 203 30.03 -17.53 13.55
C GLU A 203 29.57 -16.73 14.77
N PRO A 204 30.47 -16.36 15.70
CA PRO A 204 30.09 -15.52 16.82
C PRO A 204 29.53 -14.18 16.33
N GLY A 205 28.34 -13.81 16.79
CA GLY A 205 27.63 -12.65 16.27
C GLY A 205 26.15 -12.61 16.67
N GLU A 206 25.46 -11.57 16.22
CA GLU A 206 24.02 -11.40 16.42
C GLU A 206 23.24 -11.98 15.23
N TYR A 207 22.19 -12.73 15.54
CA TYR A 207 21.30 -13.39 14.59
C TYR A 207 19.85 -13.04 14.88
N GLU A 208 19.07 -12.82 13.83
CA GLU A 208 17.62 -12.86 13.87
C GLU A 208 17.16 -14.29 13.61
N VAL A 209 16.41 -14.86 14.55
CA VAL A 209 15.85 -16.23 14.48
C VAL A 209 14.35 -16.10 14.30
N SER A 210 13.78 -16.71 13.26
CA SER A 210 12.34 -16.71 13.00
C SER A 210 11.79 -18.12 12.87
N ALA A 211 10.61 -18.37 13.44
CA ALA A 211 9.88 -19.63 13.34
C ALA A 211 8.54 -19.40 12.63
N ARG A 212 8.22 -20.27 11.67
CA ARG A 212 6.99 -20.22 10.87
C ARG A 212 6.43 -21.61 10.60
N ALA A 213 5.11 -21.71 10.56
CA ALA A 213 4.39 -22.92 10.17
C ALA A 213 3.09 -22.54 9.42
N PRO A 214 2.59 -23.37 8.49
CA PRO A 214 1.34 -23.10 7.79
C PRO A 214 0.16 -22.87 8.76
N GLY A 215 -0.59 -21.78 8.58
CA GLY A 215 -1.76 -21.43 9.39
C GLY A 215 -1.47 -20.85 10.77
N LEU A 216 -0.21 -20.56 11.10
CA LEU A 216 0.19 -19.92 12.36
C LEU A 216 0.95 -18.61 12.11
N ALA A 217 0.84 -17.68 13.05
CA ALA A 217 1.58 -16.42 13.03
C ALA A 217 3.09 -16.66 13.15
N VAL A 218 3.88 -15.89 12.40
CA VAL A 218 5.35 -15.92 12.47
C VAL A 218 5.80 -15.30 13.79
N SER A 219 6.79 -15.94 14.43
CA SER A 219 7.44 -15.41 15.63
C SER A 219 8.93 -15.26 15.38
N ALA A 220 9.52 -14.12 15.78
CA ALA A 220 10.94 -13.83 15.60
C ALA A 220 11.57 -13.30 16.89
N ALA A 221 12.85 -13.58 17.08
CA ALA A 221 13.64 -13.16 18.22
C ALA A 221 15.12 -12.97 17.83
N THR A 222 15.80 -12.02 18.46
CA THR A 222 17.24 -11.81 18.30
C THR A 222 18.03 -12.68 19.29
N ALA A 223 19.11 -13.30 18.84
CA ALA A 223 19.99 -14.12 19.65
C ALA A 223 21.46 -13.82 19.36
N THR A 224 22.29 -13.79 20.40
CA THR A 224 23.74 -13.64 20.27
C THR A 224 24.39 -15.02 20.39
N VAL A 225 25.21 -15.38 19.41
CA VAL A 225 26.01 -16.61 19.40
C VAL A 225 27.41 -16.27 19.87
N GLU A 226 27.90 -16.97 20.89
CA GLU A 226 29.29 -16.89 21.35
C GLU A 226 30.13 -18.05 20.79
N ALA A 227 31.45 -17.85 20.75
CA ALA A 227 32.40 -18.85 20.31
C ALA A 227 32.28 -20.15 21.13
N ASN A 228 32.18 -21.30 20.44
CA ASN A 228 32.00 -22.63 21.04
C ASN A 228 30.80 -22.76 21.99
N ALA A 229 29.82 -21.84 21.93
CA ALA A 229 28.63 -21.86 22.78
C ALA A 229 27.38 -22.29 22.00
N THR A 230 26.37 -22.75 22.74
CA THR A 230 25.03 -23.00 22.21
C THR A 230 24.05 -22.05 22.87
N THR A 231 23.28 -21.32 22.05
CA THR A 231 22.27 -20.36 22.48
C THR A 231 20.88 -20.98 22.35
N THR A 232 20.05 -20.92 23.39
CA THR A 232 18.68 -21.47 23.37
C THR A 232 17.65 -20.39 23.06
N VAL A 233 16.80 -20.62 22.06
CA VAL A 233 15.67 -19.75 21.69
C VAL A 233 14.41 -20.59 21.48
N ASP A 234 13.43 -20.42 22.36
CA ASP A 234 12.15 -21.12 22.25
C ASP A 234 11.08 -20.22 21.61
N PHE A 235 10.25 -20.82 20.75
CA PHE A 235 9.15 -20.16 20.07
C PHE A 235 7.80 -20.76 20.45
N ARG A 236 6.80 -19.88 20.51
CA ARG A 236 5.40 -20.26 20.55
C ARG A 236 4.70 -19.58 19.37
N LEU A 237 4.11 -20.37 18.50
CA LEU A 237 3.33 -19.88 17.36
C LEU A 237 1.85 -19.94 17.72
N ASP A 238 1.15 -18.82 17.54
CA ASP A 238 -0.29 -18.73 17.76
C ASP A 238 -1.05 -18.91 16.43
N PRO A 239 -2.31 -19.39 16.44
CA PRO A 239 -3.13 -19.45 15.23
C PRO A 239 -3.29 -18.08 14.58
N LEU A 240 -3.35 -18.02 13.25
CA LEU A 240 -3.79 -16.82 12.55
C LEU A 240 -5.25 -16.51 12.92
N ARG A 241 -5.56 -15.24 13.20
CA ARG A 241 -6.93 -14.78 13.29
C ARG A 241 -7.52 -14.72 11.88
N PRO A 242 -8.73 -15.27 11.66
CA PRO A 242 -9.44 -15.10 10.40
C PRO A 242 -9.56 -13.62 10.02
N ALA A 243 -9.80 -13.34 8.75
CA ALA A 243 -10.10 -11.99 8.31
C ALA A 243 -11.31 -11.44 9.09
N GLU A 244 -11.14 -10.27 9.69
CA GLU A 244 -12.12 -9.57 10.51
C GLU A 244 -12.07 -8.11 10.10
N PHE A 245 -13.21 -7.53 9.76
CA PHE A 245 -13.27 -6.21 9.14
C PHE A 245 -13.86 -5.19 10.12
N ALA A 246 -13.15 -4.08 10.30
CA ALA A 246 -13.64 -2.91 11.02
C ALA A 246 -14.05 -1.83 10.01
N VAL A 247 -15.08 -1.05 10.33
CA VAL A 247 -15.60 0.01 9.45
C VAL A 247 -15.79 1.33 10.19
N ASP A 248 -15.40 2.44 9.55
CA ASP A 248 -15.61 3.79 10.05
C ASP A 248 -16.14 4.68 8.92
N ILE A 249 -17.17 5.49 9.20
CA ILE A 249 -17.74 6.43 8.22
C ILE A 249 -16.95 7.73 8.30
N GLU A 250 -16.26 8.07 7.20
CA GLU A 250 -15.44 9.28 7.12
C GLU A 250 -16.30 10.54 6.91
N GLY A 251 -17.37 10.41 6.12
CA GLY A 251 -18.22 11.55 5.77
C GLY A 251 -19.50 11.19 5.03
N VAL A 252 -20.51 12.01 5.28
CA VAL A 252 -21.78 12.08 4.54
C VAL A 252 -22.29 13.50 4.59
N ASP A 253 -23.02 13.95 3.57
CA ASP A 253 -23.75 15.21 3.62
C ASP A 253 -24.86 15.14 4.69
N ALA A 254 -24.91 16.13 5.58
CA ALA A 254 -25.87 16.14 6.68
C ALA A 254 -27.32 16.36 6.21
N THR A 255 -27.49 17.07 5.09
CA THR A 255 -28.78 17.38 4.49
C THR A 255 -28.70 17.21 2.97
N VAL A 256 -29.72 16.60 2.39
CA VAL A 256 -29.84 16.39 0.94
C VAL A 256 -31.27 16.68 0.51
N ASP A 257 -31.45 17.22 -0.69
CA ASP A 257 -32.76 17.39 -1.28
C ASP A 257 -33.28 16.05 -1.83
N ALA A 258 -34.58 15.77 -1.69
CA ALA A 258 -35.17 14.55 -2.23
C ALA A 258 -34.93 14.47 -3.75
N GLY A 259 -34.49 13.29 -4.22
CA GLY A 259 -34.07 13.08 -5.60
C GLY A 259 -32.58 13.35 -5.84
N ASP A 260 -31.87 14.04 -4.96
CA ASP A 260 -30.40 14.11 -5.03
C ASP A 260 -29.78 12.86 -4.37
N PRO A 261 -28.68 12.30 -4.94
CA PRO A 261 -28.05 11.12 -4.38
C PRO A 261 -27.20 11.45 -3.15
N VAL A 262 -27.27 10.61 -2.12
CA VAL A 262 -26.36 10.64 -0.97
C VAL A 262 -25.15 9.77 -1.28
N THR A 263 -23.95 10.30 -1.05
CA THR A 263 -22.70 9.53 -1.09
C THR A 263 -22.16 9.37 0.33
N VAL A 264 -21.86 8.13 0.72
CA VAL A 264 -21.25 7.79 2.01
C VAL A 264 -19.86 7.24 1.74
N ASP A 265 -18.85 7.92 2.25
CA ASP A 265 -17.47 7.46 2.20
C ASP A 265 -17.15 6.75 3.53
N ALA A 266 -16.79 5.46 3.43
CA ALA A 266 -16.45 4.64 4.59
C ALA A 266 -15.09 3.99 4.39
N THR A 267 -14.26 4.00 5.43
CA THR A 267 -12.98 3.31 5.45
C THR A 267 -13.15 1.95 6.12
N VAL A 268 -12.72 0.91 5.41
CA VAL A 268 -12.77 -0.48 5.86
C VAL A 268 -11.35 -0.99 6.03
N GLU A 269 -11.06 -1.62 7.17
CA GLU A 269 -9.75 -2.19 7.51
C GLU A 269 -9.89 -3.67 7.88
N ASN A 270 -9.00 -4.51 7.37
CA ASN A 270 -8.88 -5.89 7.82
C ASN A 270 -7.97 -5.96 9.05
N VAL A 271 -8.55 -6.16 10.23
CA VAL A 271 -7.85 -6.24 11.52
C VAL A 271 -7.44 -7.69 11.88
N GLY A 272 -7.78 -8.65 11.03
CA GLY A 272 -7.37 -10.05 11.10
C GLY A 272 -5.96 -10.31 10.55
N ASP A 273 -5.53 -11.57 10.58
CA ASP A 273 -4.19 -11.99 10.14
C ASP A 273 -4.21 -12.73 8.78
N GLU A 274 -5.39 -12.93 8.19
CA GLU A 274 -5.60 -13.57 6.89
C GLU A 274 -6.25 -12.60 5.89
N THR A 275 -5.91 -12.73 4.60
CA THR A 275 -6.60 -12.01 3.51
C THR A 275 -8.06 -12.48 3.45
N GLY A 276 -8.99 -11.54 3.29
CA GLY A 276 -10.41 -11.84 3.21
C GLY A 276 -11.14 -11.01 2.16
N THR A 277 -12.27 -11.53 1.71
CA THR A 277 -13.22 -10.80 0.86
C THR A 277 -14.53 -10.62 1.61
N LYS A 278 -15.08 -9.40 1.61
CA LYS A 278 -16.36 -9.07 2.23
C LYS A 278 -17.19 -8.13 1.36
N THR A 279 -18.50 -8.19 1.52
CA THR A 279 -19.44 -7.23 0.92
C THR A 279 -19.72 -6.11 1.91
N VAL A 280 -19.33 -4.89 1.56
CA VAL A 280 -19.69 -3.67 2.28
C VAL A 280 -21.08 -3.24 1.82
N ALA A 281 -22.07 -3.18 2.71
CA ALA A 281 -23.44 -2.84 2.38
C ALA A 281 -23.86 -1.50 3.04
N LEU A 282 -24.40 -0.58 2.24
CA LEU A 282 -25.11 0.60 2.73
C LEU A 282 -26.58 0.28 2.88
N ARG A 283 -27.12 0.46 4.09
CA ARG A 283 -28.53 0.24 4.43
C ARG A 283 -29.20 1.53 4.90
N VAL A 284 -30.47 1.67 4.57
CA VAL A 284 -31.38 2.72 5.06
C VAL A 284 -32.56 2.01 5.71
N GLY A 285 -32.63 2.06 7.05
CA GLY A 285 -33.49 1.14 7.80
C GLY A 285 -33.13 -0.32 7.47
N ASP A 286 -34.13 -1.14 7.13
CA ASP A 286 -33.94 -2.56 6.80
C ASP A 286 -33.54 -2.84 5.33
N LYS A 287 -33.45 -1.80 4.49
CA LYS A 287 -33.22 -1.95 3.05
C LYS A 287 -31.77 -1.67 2.68
N THR A 288 -31.10 -2.62 2.02
CA THR A 288 -29.81 -2.36 1.35
C THR A 288 -30.03 -1.51 0.10
N VAL A 289 -29.36 -0.36 0.04
CA VAL A 289 -29.47 0.62 -1.05
C VAL A 289 -28.22 0.70 -1.92
N GLY A 290 -27.08 0.21 -1.42
CA GLY A 290 -25.84 0.08 -2.17
C GLY A 290 -24.96 -1.01 -1.56
N SER A 291 -24.07 -1.59 -2.37
CA SER A 291 -23.08 -2.55 -1.89
C SER A 291 -21.84 -2.56 -2.76
N SER A 292 -20.70 -2.93 -2.18
CA SER A 292 -19.45 -3.16 -2.90
C SER A 292 -18.70 -4.32 -2.29
N ASP A 293 -18.16 -5.20 -3.13
CA ASP A 293 -17.27 -6.26 -2.68
C ASP A 293 -15.84 -5.73 -2.58
N LEU A 294 -15.13 -6.17 -1.54
CA LEU A 294 -13.77 -5.74 -1.26
C LEU A 294 -12.93 -6.91 -0.76
N GLU A 295 -11.73 -7.06 -1.32
CA GLU A 295 -10.69 -7.96 -0.81
C GLU A 295 -9.54 -7.15 -0.21
N LEU A 296 -9.19 -7.44 1.04
CA LEU A 296 -8.12 -6.76 1.79
C LEU A 296 -7.13 -7.77 2.36
N ASP A 297 -5.85 -7.48 2.19
CA ASP A 297 -4.78 -8.16 2.90
C ASP A 297 -4.77 -7.79 4.40
N PRO A 298 -4.10 -8.56 5.27
CA PRO A 298 -4.00 -8.26 6.70
C PRO A 298 -3.43 -6.86 6.96
N GLY A 299 -4.15 -6.05 7.75
CA GLY A 299 -3.78 -4.66 8.04
C GLY A 299 -3.96 -3.67 6.88
N GLU A 300 -4.46 -4.12 5.73
CA GLU A 300 -4.83 -3.22 4.63
C GLU A 300 -6.11 -2.45 4.98
N ARG A 301 -6.17 -1.19 4.56
CA ARG A 301 -7.35 -0.34 4.66
C ARG A 301 -7.69 0.27 3.30
N ARG A 302 -8.97 0.36 2.97
CA ARG A 302 -9.46 1.04 1.77
C ARG A 302 -10.73 1.82 2.05
N THR A 303 -10.84 2.97 1.40
CA THR A 303 -12.05 3.79 1.40
C THR A 303 -12.98 3.33 0.27
N VAL A 304 -14.25 3.15 0.59
CA VAL A 304 -15.32 2.74 -0.32
C VAL A 304 -16.39 3.83 -0.33
N SER A 305 -16.76 4.30 -1.53
CA SER A 305 -17.84 5.26 -1.72
C SER A 305 -19.13 4.53 -2.10
N LEU A 306 -20.11 4.51 -1.20
CA LEU A 306 -21.42 3.90 -1.42
C LEU A 306 -22.45 4.99 -1.74
N ARG A 307 -23.33 4.75 -2.71
CA ARG A 307 -24.33 5.72 -3.15
C ARG A 307 -25.75 5.25 -2.86
N TRP A 308 -26.59 6.17 -2.41
CA TRP A 308 -28.02 5.97 -2.23
C TRP A 308 -28.80 7.05 -2.99
N GLN A 309 -29.62 6.64 -3.95
CA GLN A 309 -30.57 7.51 -4.63
C GLN A 309 -31.79 7.76 -3.73
N THR A 310 -31.97 8.99 -3.25
CA THR A 310 -33.13 9.35 -2.42
C THR A 310 -34.39 9.47 -3.26
N LEU A 311 -35.54 9.18 -2.64
CA LEU A 311 -36.87 9.30 -3.22
C LEU A 311 -37.73 10.30 -2.42
N PRO A 312 -38.83 10.83 -2.99
CA PRO A 312 -39.80 11.65 -2.25
C PRO A 312 -40.35 10.98 -0.99
N THR A 313 -40.45 9.66 -0.98
CA THR A 313 -40.90 8.89 0.20
C THR A 313 -39.85 8.85 1.32
N ASP A 314 -38.62 9.26 1.02
CA ASP A 314 -37.50 9.24 1.97
C ASP A 314 -37.36 10.55 2.75
N VAL A 315 -38.23 11.55 2.51
CA VAL A 315 -38.25 12.83 3.22
C VAL A 315 -38.29 12.63 4.75
N GLY A 316 -37.49 13.46 5.43
CA GLY A 316 -37.27 13.45 6.87
C GLY A 316 -35.90 12.87 7.26
N GLU A 317 -35.67 12.74 8.57
CA GLU A 317 -34.44 12.15 9.10
C GLU A 317 -34.36 10.65 8.75
N ARG A 318 -33.20 10.22 8.28
CA ARG A 318 -32.91 8.84 7.87
C ARG A 318 -31.59 8.39 8.49
N THR A 319 -31.61 7.22 9.09
CA THR A 319 -30.40 6.56 9.60
C THR A 319 -29.80 5.70 8.50
N LEU A 320 -28.52 5.93 8.23
CA LEU A 320 -27.69 5.17 7.31
C LEU A 320 -26.81 4.23 8.13
N THR A 321 -26.71 2.98 7.70
CA THR A 321 -25.83 1.97 8.30
C THR A 321 -24.91 1.43 7.21
N VAL A 322 -23.59 1.50 7.44
CA VAL A 322 -22.61 0.76 6.65
C VAL A 322 -22.25 -0.49 7.41
N ASP A 323 -22.51 -1.65 6.81
CA ASP A 323 -22.36 -2.96 7.42
C ASP A 323 -21.35 -3.79 6.62
N VAL A 324 -20.40 -4.40 7.33
CA VAL A 324 -19.38 -5.30 6.77
C VAL A 324 -19.49 -6.72 7.34
N GLU A 325 -20.67 -7.09 7.84
CA GLU A 325 -20.99 -8.31 8.60
C GLU A 325 -20.29 -8.44 9.96
N ASP A 326 -18.99 -8.18 10.02
CA ASP A 326 -18.18 -8.30 11.23
C ASP A 326 -18.32 -7.06 12.14
N ASP A 327 -18.62 -5.91 11.54
CA ASP A 327 -18.78 -4.61 12.20
C ASP A 327 -19.80 -3.74 11.44
N GLU A 328 -20.32 -2.71 12.12
CA GLU A 328 -21.26 -1.74 11.54
C GLU A 328 -21.00 -0.31 12.05
N ALA A 329 -21.12 0.66 11.14
CA ALA A 329 -21.06 2.08 11.45
C ALA A 329 -22.37 2.77 11.04
N THR A 330 -22.83 3.74 11.83
CA THR A 330 -24.11 4.44 11.58
C THR A 330 -23.95 5.96 11.55
N THR A 331 -24.76 6.62 10.74
CA THR A 331 -24.86 8.07 10.65
C THR A 331 -26.28 8.49 10.28
N THR A 332 -26.59 9.79 10.32
CA THR A 332 -27.91 10.32 9.96
C THR A 332 -27.80 11.36 8.85
N VAL A 333 -28.80 11.37 7.99
CA VAL A 333 -29.00 12.40 6.95
C VAL A 333 -30.43 12.90 7.02
N GLU A 334 -30.64 14.20 6.87
CA GLU A 334 -31.97 14.78 6.70
C GLU A 334 -32.27 14.93 5.21
N VAL A 335 -33.29 14.20 4.73
CA VAL A 335 -33.79 14.36 3.36
C VAL A 335 -34.85 15.44 3.37
N LEU A 336 -34.55 16.56 2.72
CA LEU A 336 -35.44 17.70 2.57
C LEU A 336 -36.41 17.48 1.42
N ASP A 337 -37.59 18.06 1.54
CA ASP A 337 -38.54 18.12 0.44
C ASP A 337 -38.13 19.27 -0.51
N THR A 338 -37.78 18.94 -1.75
CA THR A 338 -37.43 19.92 -2.79
C THR A 338 -38.67 20.71 -3.17
N ALA A 339 -38.71 21.99 -2.81
CA ALA A 339 -39.75 22.99 -3.16
C ALA A 339 -41.20 22.46 -3.14
N THR A 340 -41.92 22.81 -2.07
CA THR A 340 -43.30 22.40 -1.74
C THR A 340 -44.40 22.79 -2.75
N ASP A 341 -44.05 23.46 -3.85
CA ASP A 341 -45.04 23.87 -4.85
C ASP A 341 -45.25 22.74 -5.84
N ALA A 342 -46.51 22.30 -5.95
CA ALA A 342 -46.87 21.33 -6.95
C ALA A 342 -46.68 21.92 -8.35
N VAL A 343 -46.13 21.11 -9.25
CA VAL A 343 -45.84 21.47 -10.65
C VAL A 343 -46.70 20.68 -11.63
N ALA A 344 -47.31 19.59 -11.18
CA ALA A 344 -48.17 18.74 -11.97
C ALA A 344 -49.39 18.24 -11.20
N TYR A 345 -50.44 17.84 -11.93
CA TYR A 345 -51.60 17.15 -11.37
C TYR A 345 -52.16 16.09 -12.31
N THR A 346 -52.91 15.15 -11.75
CA THR A 346 -53.76 14.23 -12.51
C THR A 346 -55.21 14.68 -12.52
N ASP A 347 -55.90 14.46 -13.62
CA ASP A 347 -57.33 14.66 -13.83
C ASP A 347 -57.93 13.36 -14.40
N ARG A 348 -58.54 12.56 -13.53
CA ARG A 348 -59.02 11.21 -13.84
C ARG A 348 -60.35 11.25 -14.57
N ASP A 349 -61.25 12.13 -14.17
CA ASP A 349 -62.61 12.23 -14.71
C ASP A 349 -62.73 13.21 -15.88
N ARG A 350 -61.64 13.93 -16.20
CA ARG A 350 -61.50 14.87 -17.32
C ARG A 350 -62.47 16.05 -17.22
N ASP A 351 -62.75 16.48 -15.99
CA ASP A 351 -63.58 17.65 -15.73
C ASP A 351 -62.78 18.96 -15.71
N GLY A 352 -61.45 18.86 -15.72
CA GLY A 352 -60.50 19.97 -15.71
C GLY A 352 -60.00 20.36 -14.31
N ASP A 353 -60.55 19.76 -13.26
CA ASP A 353 -60.13 19.98 -11.88
C ASP A 353 -59.05 18.97 -11.44
N PRO A 354 -58.07 19.39 -10.62
CA PRO A 354 -56.99 18.51 -10.19
C PRO A 354 -57.44 17.50 -9.12
N ASP A 355 -57.33 16.21 -9.39
CA ASP A 355 -57.56 15.13 -8.41
C ASP A 355 -56.41 14.99 -7.41
N LYS A 356 -55.18 14.97 -7.92
CA LYS A 356 -53.96 14.79 -7.14
C LYS A 356 -52.85 15.64 -7.73
N ARG A 357 -52.08 16.28 -6.85
CA ARG A 357 -50.95 17.15 -7.21
C ARG A 357 -49.62 16.49 -6.88
N TYR A 358 -48.57 16.91 -7.59
CA TYR A 358 -47.23 16.35 -7.50
C TYR A 358 -46.19 17.47 -7.51
N THR A 359 -45.17 17.36 -6.66
CA THR A 359 -43.94 18.17 -6.73
C THR A 359 -43.08 17.75 -7.93
N ALA A 360 -42.04 18.52 -8.24
CA ALA A 360 -41.11 18.20 -9.33
C ALA A 360 -40.44 16.84 -9.15
N VAL A 361 -40.06 16.50 -7.92
CA VAL A 361 -39.41 15.21 -7.61
C VAL A 361 -40.43 14.07 -7.62
N GLU A 362 -41.65 14.28 -7.10
CA GLU A 362 -42.72 13.29 -7.19
C GLU A 362 -43.10 12.98 -8.64
N LEU A 363 -43.09 14.00 -9.51
CA LEU A 363 -43.29 13.82 -10.95
C LEU A 363 -42.16 12.99 -11.58
N ALA A 364 -40.91 13.19 -11.16
CA ALA A 364 -39.77 12.48 -11.73
C ALA A 364 -39.83 10.96 -11.49
N PHE A 365 -40.38 10.56 -10.34
CA PHE A 365 -40.60 9.16 -9.97
C PHE A 365 -42.05 8.71 -10.17
N LEU A 366 -42.83 9.47 -10.95
CA LEU A 366 -44.24 9.17 -11.19
C LEU A 366 -44.36 7.97 -12.14
N GLY A 367 -44.87 6.85 -11.63
CA GLY A 367 -45.25 5.73 -12.49
C GLY A 367 -46.44 6.05 -13.40
N SER A 368 -47.06 5.02 -13.99
CA SER A 368 -48.28 5.20 -14.78
C SER A 368 -49.45 5.68 -13.93
N VAL A 369 -50.18 6.68 -14.43
CA VAL A 369 -51.39 7.23 -13.79
C VAL A 369 -52.63 6.99 -14.65
N GLU A 370 -53.77 6.83 -13.98
CA GLU A 370 -55.08 6.76 -14.63
C GLU A 370 -55.57 8.17 -14.99
N GLY A 371 -56.12 8.34 -16.18
CA GLY A 371 -56.62 9.63 -16.67
C GLY A 371 -55.54 10.51 -17.28
N ASP A 372 -55.72 11.82 -17.20
CA ASP A 372 -54.84 12.81 -17.82
C ASP A 372 -53.82 13.34 -16.82
N LEU A 373 -52.57 13.57 -17.27
CA LEU A 373 -51.50 14.19 -16.51
C LEU A 373 -51.21 15.58 -17.08
N VAL A 374 -51.19 16.59 -16.21
CA VAL A 374 -50.95 17.99 -16.60
C VAL A 374 -49.79 18.56 -15.80
N VAL A 375 -48.69 18.90 -16.47
CA VAL A 375 -47.58 19.70 -15.93
C VAL A 375 -47.88 21.17 -16.22
N TYR A 376 -48.01 21.97 -15.16
CA TYR A 376 -48.50 23.33 -15.23
C TYR A 376 -47.52 24.40 -14.73
N ASP A 377 -46.40 23.99 -14.13
CA ASP A 377 -45.34 24.87 -13.65
C ASP A 377 -43.97 24.26 -13.98
N ASP A 378 -42.92 25.07 -13.86
CA ASP A 378 -41.56 24.69 -14.19
C ASP A 378 -41.06 23.52 -13.33
N VAL A 379 -40.43 22.54 -13.98
CA VAL A 379 -39.83 21.35 -13.35
C VAL A 379 -38.32 21.46 -13.48
N ALA A 380 -37.58 21.33 -12.39
CA ALA A 380 -36.13 21.27 -12.39
C ALA A 380 -35.65 20.22 -11.40
N VAL A 381 -35.10 19.12 -11.91
CA VAL A 381 -34.60 17.99 -11.11
C VAL A 381 -33.30 17.43 -11.69
N ARG A 382 -32.46 16.82 -10.84
CA ARG A 382 -31.19 16.17 -11.24
C ARG A 382 -31.31 14.65 -11.44
N VAL A 383 -32.52 14.21 -11.72
CA VAL A 383 -32.86 12.82 -12.04
C VAL A 383 -33.70 12.78 -13.33
N PRO A 384 -33.82 11.62 -13.99
CA PRO A 384 -34.70 11.50 -15.14
C PRO A 384 -36.16 11.71 -14.70
N VAL A 385 -36.94 12.40 -15.54
CA VAL A 385 -38.38 12.51 -15.40
C VAL A 385 -39.03 11.49 -16.33
N GLY A 386 -39.58 10.43 -15.76
CA GLY A 386 -40.41 9.47 -16.48
C GLY A 386 -41.85 9.58 -15.98
N ALA A 387 -42.81 9.86 -16.87
CA ALA A 387 -44.22 9.90 -16.50
C ALA A 387 -45.11 9.33 -17.60
N ALA A 388 -46.06 8.48 -17.22
CA ALA A 388 -46.97 7.84 -18.14
C ALA A 388 -48.43 8.05 -17.71
N ALA A 389 -49.33 8.31 -18.64
CA ALA A 389 -50.76 8.46 -18.38
C ALA A 389 -51.60 7.58 -19.32
N GLU A 390 -52.65 6.93 -18.81
CA GLU A 390 -53.57 6.16 -19.66
C GLU A 390 -54.39 7.07 -20.60
N GLY A 391 -54.65 8.30 -20.16
CA GLY A 391 -55.26 9.38 -20.94
C GLY A 391 -54.20 10.23 -21.64
N ASN A 392 -54.28 11.54 -21.46
CA ASN A 392 -53.39 12.51 -22.12
C ASN A 392 -52.23 12.94 -21.21
N VAL A 393 -51.08 13.31 -21.79
CA VAL A 393 -50.02 14.04 -21.08
C VAL A 393 -49.93 15.45 -21.66
N THR A 394 -50.06 16.47 -20.83
CA THR A 394 -49.98 17.88 -21.24
C THR A 394 -48.93 18.64 -20.42
N VAL A 395 -47.96 19.23 -21.10
CA VAL A 395 -47.12 20.30 -20.55
C VAL A 395 -47.73 21.62 -21.02
N ARG A 396 -48.16 22.48 -20.08
CA ARG A 396 -48.81 23.75 -20.42
C ARG A 396 -47.87 24.71 -21.14
N ASP A 397 -48.46 25.67 -21.85
CA ASP A 397 -47.75 26.71 -22.59
C ASP A 397 -46.76 27.46 -21.68
N GLY A 398 -45.54 27.67 -22.17
CA GLY A 398 -44.46 28.38 -21.46
C GLY A 398 -43.78 27.61 -20.33
N VAL A 399 -44.19 26.38 -20.02
CA VAL A 399 -43.56 25.56 -18.96
C VAL A 399 -42.23 24.97 -19.42
N THR A 400 -41.22 25.03 -18.56
CA THR A 400 -39.91 24.40 -18.75
C THR A 400 -39.77 23.15 -17.90
N VAL A 401 -39.37 22.04 -18.51
CA VAL A 401 -38.99 20.79 -17.82
C VAL A 401 -37.50 20.56 -18.03
N ARG A 402 -36.73 20.68 -16.94
CA ARG A 402 -35.30 20.38 -16.84
C ARG A 402 -35.09 19.12 -16.02
N ALA A 403 -34.45 18.13 -16.61
CA ALA A 403 -34.16 16.83 -16.00
C ALA A 403 -32.88 16.23 -16.59
N THR A 404 -32.35 15.12 -16.06
CA THR A 404 -31.21 14.44 -16.71
C THR A 404 -31.64 13.58 -17.91
N GLY A 405 -32.94 13.34 -18.06
CA GLY A 405 -33.60 12.62 -19.15
C GLY A 405 -35.11 12.81 -19.03
N ILE A 406 -35.87 12.79 -20.12
CA ILE A 406 -37.32 13.03 -20.10
C ILE A 406 -38.02 11.96 -20.92
N ASP A 407 -38.90 11.16 -20.31
CA ASP A 407 -39.76 10.18 -20.98
C ASP A 407 -41.22 10.47 -20.61
N LEU A 408 -42.02 10.90 -21.59
CA LEU A 408 -43.44 11.19 -21.41
C LEU A 408 -44.28 10.28 -22.32
N GLU A 409 -45.14 9.47 -21.72
CA GLU A 409 -45.98 8.51 -22.43
C GLU A 409 -47.47 8.74 -22.16
N ALA A 410 -48.29 8.75 -23.20
CA ALA A 410 -49.74 8.86 -23.11
C ALA A 410 -50.40 7.74 -23.92
N GLY A 411 -51.42 7.08 -23.35
CA GLY A 411 -52.31 6.22 -24.11
C GLY A 411 -53.16 7.02 -25.12
N GLY A 412 -53.46 8.27 -24.78
CA GLY A 412 -54.06 9.29 -25.64
C GLY A 412 -53.01 10.22 -26.25
N ASP A 413 -53.26 11.52 -26.17
CA ASP A 413 -52.45 12.55 -26.82
C ASP A 413 -51.32 13.03 -25.90
N VAL A 414 -50.16 13.35 -26.48
CA VAL A 414 -49.09 14.09 -25.79
C VAL A 414 -49.05 15.51 -26.35
N ARG A 415 -49.20 16.51 -25.49
CA ARG A 415 -49.15 17.94 -25.86
C ARG A 415 -48.06 18.64 -25.07
N ILE A 416 -47.07 19.19 -25.79
CA ILE A 416 -46.12 20.15 -25.26
C ILE A 416 -46.55 21.53 -25.74
N GLY A 417 -46.84 22.42 -24.79
CA GLY A 417 -47.41 23.74 -25.04
C GLY A 417 -46.53 24.65 -25.89
N ASP A 418 -47.16 25.70 -26.42
CA ASP A 418 -46.46 26.74 -27.18
C ASP A 418 -45.49 27.49 -26.25
N GLY A 419 -44.25 27.70 -26.71
CA GLY A 419 -43.20 28.33 -25.90
C GLY A 419 -42.68 27.47 -24.74
N SER A 420 -43.17 26.25 -24.56
CA SER A 420 -42.67 25.31 -23.55
C SER A 420 -41.30 24.75 -23.95
N ARG A 421 -40.50 24.35 -22.95
CA ARG A 421 -39.15 23.83 -23.17
C ARG A 421 -38.92 22.51 -22.43
N LEU A 422 -38.45 21.48 -23.13
CA LEU A 422 -37.91 20.26 -22.55
C LEU A 422 -36.39 20.29 -22.73
N ASP A 423 -35.64 20.15 -21.65
CA ASP A 423 -34.19 20.38 -21.65
C ASP A 423 -33.49 19.34 -20.79
N THR A 424 -32.68 18.47 -21.40
CA THR A 424 -31.87 17.52 -20.64
C THR A 424 -30.55 18.17 -20.24
N ASP A 425 -30.49 18.68 -19.00
CA ASP A 425 -29.44 19.58 -18.52
C ASP A 425 -28.07 18.86 -18.43
N PRO A 426 -27.04 19.26 -19.19
CA PRO A 426 -25.69 18.73 -19.05
C PRO A 426 -24.95 19.38 -17.88
N GLU A 427 -24.77 18.66 -16.77
CA GLU A 427 -23.77 19.05 -15.77
C GLU A 427 -22.40 18.40 -16.10
N GLY A 428 -21.43 19.20 -16.59
CA GLY A 428 -20.07 18.69 -16.79
C GLY A 428 -19.09 19.66 -17.46
N PHE A 429 -18.04 20.07 -16.73
CA PHE A 429 -16.98 20.94 -17.30
C PHE A 429 -16.00 20.18 -18.21
N LEU A 430 -15.56 18.98 -17.79
CA LEU A 430 -14.56 18.19 -18.53
C LEU A 430 -15.21 17.23 -19.52
N VAL A 431 -16.22 16.48 -19.08
CA VAL A 431 -17.02 15.55 -19.88
C VAL A 431 -18.48 15.81 -19.54
N ALA A 432 -19.34 15.86 -20.55
CA ALA A 432 -20.79 16.01 -20.37
C ALA A 432 -21.53 15.01 -21.25
N ASP A 433 -22.46 14.27 -20.66
CA ASP A 433 -23.36 13.36 -21.37
C ASP A 433 -24.78 13.71 -20.92
N THR A 434 -25.66 14.04 -21.87
CA THR A 434 -27.08 14.32 -21.59
C THR A 434 -27.92 13.09 -21.86
N GLY A 435 -28.98 12.87 -21.08
CA GLY A 435 -29.96 11.84 -21.41
C GLY A 435 -30.91 12.23 -22.55
N ASP A 436 -31.74 11.27 -22.92
CA ASP A 436 -32.65 11.36 -24.06
C ASP A 436 -33.95 12.10 -23.69
N VAL A 437 -34.63 12.64 -24.71
CA VAL A 437 -36.03 13.06 -24.61
C VAL A 437 -36.88 12.13 -25.47
N THR A 438 -37.80 11.40 -24.85
CA THR A 438 -38.75 10.55 -25.54
C THR A 438 -40.19 10.95 -25.27
N LEU A 439 -40.96 11.22 -26.32
CA LEU A 439 -42.39 11.51 -26.25
C LEU A 439 -43.16 10.42 -27.01
N ARG A 440 -44.05 9.70 -26.34
CA ARG A 440 -44.87 8.64 -26.95
C ARG A 440 -46.36 8.92 -26.74
N ALA A 441 -47.07 9.20 -27.83
CA ALA A 441 -48.52 9.34 -27.84
C ALA A 441 -49.16 8.14 -28.53
N GLY A 442 -50.12 7.47 -27.89
CA GLY A 442 -51.01 6.52 -28.56
C GLY A 442 -51.98 7.22 -29.53
N GLY A 443 -52.24 8.50 -29.30
CA GLY A 443 -53.00 9.40 -30.15
C GLY A 443 -52.11 10.38 -30.94
N ASP A 444 -52.48 11.66 -30.92
CA ASP A 444 -51.73 12.73 -31.57
C ASP A 444 -50.57 13.21 -30.69
N LEU A 445 -49.43 13.53 -31.31
CA LEU A 445 -48.32 14.23 -30.67
C LEU A 445 -48.30 15.68 -31.14
N ASN A 446 -48.40 16.63 -30.22
CA ASN A 446 -48.35 18.06 -30.52
C ASN A 446 -47.20 18.72 -29.78
N THR A 447 -46.20 19.18 -30.53
CA THR A 447 -45.04 19.93 -30.04
C THR A 447 -44.90 21.26 -30.77
N ARG A 448 -46.01 21.81 -31.28
CA ARG A 448 -46.01 23.06 -32.05
C ARG A 448 -45.50 24.21 -31.19
N GLY A 449 -44.49 24.93 -31.68
CA GLY A 449 -43.89 26.07 -30.98
C GLY A 449 -43.11 25.69 -29.72
N ALA A 450 -42.92 24.40 -29.45
CA ALA A 450 -42.14 23.92 -28.32
C ALA A 450 -40.64 23.85 -28.66
N THR A 451 -39.80 23.89 -27.64
CA THR A 451 -38.34 23.70 -27.76
C THR A 451 -37.93 22.43 -27.03
N ILE A 452 -37.24 21.51 -27.70
CA ILE A 452 -36.72 20.27 -27.11
C ILE A 452 -35.21 20.24 -27.30
N VAL A 453 -34.46 20.11 -26.21
CA VAL A 453 -32.99 20.20 -26.22
C VAL A 453 -32.40 19.04 -25.44
N THR A 454 -31.49 18.34 -26.09
CA THR A 454 -30.60 17.30 -25.53
C THR A 454 -29.14 17.61 -25.81
N SER A 455 -28.81 18.88 -26.01
CA SER A 455 -27.46 19.32 -26.37
C SER A 455 -26.51 19.26 -25.18
N ALA A 456 -25.34 18.64 -25.36
CA ALA A 456 -24.27 18.61 -24.36
C ALA A 456 -23.13 19.56 -24.73
N SER A 457 -22.51 20.21 -23.74
CA SER A 457 -21.30 21.01 -23.95
C SER A 457 -20.27 20.77 -22.86
N ALA A 458 -19.05 20.40 -23.25
CA ALA A 458 -17.94 20.15 -22.32
C ALA A 458 -16.58 20.48 -22.95
N TRP A 459 -15.54 20.65 -22.13
CA TRP A 459 -14.19 20.97 -22.60
C TRP A 459 -13.56 19.83 -23.40
N LEU A 460 -13.58 18.59 -22.89
CA LEU A 460 -12.92 17.44 -23.54
C LEU A 460 -13.88 16.68 -24.45
N ARG A 461 -14.99 16.18 -23.91
CA ARG A 461 -15.93 15.32 -24.64
C ARG A 461 -17.37 15.66 -24.26
N ALA A 462 -18.24 15.75 -25.24
CA ALA A 462 -19.66 16.00 -25.02
C ALA A 462 -20.51 15.06 -25.88
N SER A 463 -21.42 14.31 -25.28
CA SER A 463 -22.40 13.51 -26.01
C SER A 463 -23.80 14.04 -25.77
N ALA A 464 -24.45 14.48 -26.84
CA ALA A 464 -25.87 14.78 -26.81
C ALA A 464 -26.71 13.51 -26.75
N GLY A 465 -27.89 13.62 -26.16
CA GLY A 465 -28.90 12.56 -26.09
C GLY A 465 -29.80 12.54 -27.32
N ASP A 466 -30.52 11.45 -27.53
CA ASP A 466 -31.46 11.30 -28.63
C ASP A 466 -32.80 12.02 -28.34
N ILE A 467 -33.45 12.51 -29.38
CA ILE A 467 -34.83 13.02 -29.32
C ILE A 467 -35.73 12.06 -30.09
N GLU A 468 -36.62 11.38 -29.40
CA GLU A 468 -37.52 10.39 -29.98
C GLU A 468 -38.99 10.79 -29.84
N LEU A 469 -39.65 11.01 -30.96
CA LEU A 469 -41.03 11.48 -31.04
C LEU A 469 -41.89 10.43 -31.74
N ARG A 470 -42.85 9.84 -31.02
CA ARG A 470 -43.77 8.83 -31.57
C ARG A 470 -45.23 9.24 -31.39
N ALA A 471 -46.01 9.13 -32.46
CA ALA A 471 -47.45 9.32 -32.47
C ALA A 471 -48.17 8.11 -33.10
N GLY A 472 -49.19 7.59 -32.43
CA GLY A 472 -50.11 6.59 -33.01
C GLY A 472 -51.09 7.20 -34.03
N ARG A 473 -51.15 8.53 -34.13
CA ARG A 473 -51.92 9.28 -35.13
C ARG A 473 -51.06 10.36 -35.78
N ASP A 474 -51.46 11.63 -35.74
CA ASP A 474 -50.71 12.73 -36.36
C ASP A 474 -49.62 13.25 -35.40
N ALA A 475 -48.50 13.70 -35.95
CA ALA A 475 -47.48 14.47 -35.23
C ALA A 475 -47.42 15.91 -35.79
N ASP A 476 -47.61 16.90 -34.93
CA ASP A 476 -47.55 18.33 -35.28
C ASP A 476 -46.37 19.01 -34.57
N LEU A 477 -45.31 19.28 -35.33
CA LEU A 477 -44.04 19.84 -34.87
C LEU A 477 -43.82 21.26 -35.42
N ARG A 478 -44.86 21.88 -35.99
CA ARG A 478 -44.74 23.18 -36.66
C ARG A 478 -44.16 24.23 -35.73
N ASP A 479 -43.32 25.11 -36.28
CA ASP A 479 -42.67 26.18 -35.53
C ASP A 479 -41.87 25.73 -34.28
N GLY A 480 -41.64 24.42 -34.10
CA GLY A 480 -40.88 23.86 -32.98
C GLY A 480 -39.37 23.85 -33.23
N THR A 481 -38.58 23.76 -32.17
CA THR A 481 -37.11 23.66 -32.23
C THR A 481 -36.64 22.39 -31.54
N PHE A 482 -35.80 21.60 -32.22
CA PHE A 482 -35.27 20.34 -31.72
C PHE A 482 -33.75 20.36 -31.87
N GLU A 483 -32.99 20.24 -30.77
CA GLU A 483 -31.52 20.34 -30.77
C GLU A 483 -30.88 19.19 -29.99
N ALA A 484 -30.06 18.38 -30.66
CA ALA A 484 -29.36 17.22 -30.13
C ALA A 484 -27.86 17.27 -30.47
N VAL A 485 -27.20 18.40 -30.20
CA VAL A 485 -25.81 18.65 -30.63
C VAL A 485 -24.81 18.47 -29.47
N GLY A 486 -23.74 17.69 -29.69
CA GLY A 486 -22.65 17.47 -28.73
C GLY A 486 -21.43 18.34 -29.03
N ARG A 487 -21.15 19.36 -28.20
CA ARG A 487 -20.08 20.34 -28.43
C ARG A 487 -18.88 20.13 -27.53
N SER A 488 -17.71 19.86 -28.10
CA SER A 488 -16.44 19.81 -27.35
C SER A 488 -15.23 20.11 -28.23
N TRP A 489 -14.08 20.33 -27.58
CA TRP A 489 -12.83 20.66 -28.28
C TRP A 489 -12.12 19.44 -28.88
N VAL A 490 -12.28 18.25 -28.29
CA VAL A 490 -11.49 17.05 -28.62
C VAL A 490 -12.34 15.94 -29.29
N GLY A 491 -13.68 16.00 -29.18
CA GLY A 491 -14.60 15.15 -29.93
C GLY A 491 -15.98 15.05 -29.27
N GLY A 492 -17.02 15.53 -29.95
CA GLY A 492 -18.41 15.43 -29.52
C GLY A 492 -19.22 14.46 -30.38
N SER A 493 -20.29 13.91 -29.82
CA SER A 493 -21.28 13.11 -30.56
C SER A 493 -22.64 13.79 -30.49
N ASP A 494 -23.22 14.03 -31.66
CA ASP A 494 -24.59 14.48 -31.80
C ASP A 494 -25.56 13.30 -31.57
N GLY A 495 -26.70 13.59 -30.97
CA GLY A 495 -27.81 12.68 -30.81
C GLY A 495 -28.64 12.58 -32.08
N ARG A 496 -29.47 11.54 -32.16
CA ARG A 496 -30.42 11.33 -33.23
C ARG A 496 -31.75 11.99 -32.90
N ILE A 497 -32.30 12.76 -33.83
CA ILE A 497 -33.70 13.18 -33.81
C ILE A 497 -34.53 12.22 -34.69
N ALA A 498 -35.47 11.49 -34.09
CA ALA A 498 -36.33 10.54 -34.76
C ALA A 498 -37.81 10.88 -34.56
N VAL A 499 -38.55 11.01 -35.66
CA VAL A 499 -40.00 11.28 -35.63
C VAL A 499 -40.73 10.18 -36.37
N THR A 500 -41.67 9.52 -35.68
CA THR A 500 -42.52 8.46 -36.25
C THR A 500 -43.98 8.78 -35.96
N ALA A 501 -44.81 8.72 -37.00
CA ALA A 501 -46.25 8.87 -36.87
C ALA A 501 -46.95 7.86 -37.80
N ASP A 502 -48.03 7.23 -37.33
CA ASP A 502 -48.88 6.40 -38.20
C ASP A 502 -49.72 7.25 -39.17
N GLY A 503 -49.97 8.51 -38.78
CA GLY A 503 -50.64 9.55 -39.57
C GLY A 503 -49.67 10.53 -40.24
N ALA A 504 -50.07 11.80 -40.27
CA ALA A 504 -49.28 12.87 -40.90
C ALA A 504 -48.25 13.47 -39.93
N VAL A 505 -47.05 13.74 -40.42
CA VAL A 505 -46.03 14.55 -39.73
C VAL A 505 -46.02 15.95 -40.34
N ARG A 506 -46.31 16.99 -39.54
CA ARG A 506 -46.31 18.40 -39.97
C ARG A 506 -45.12 19.14 -39.37
N THR A 507 -44.28 19.74 -40.20
CA THR A 507 -43.02 20.38 -39.80
C THR A 507 -42.84 21.80 -40.36
N ASP A 508 -43.89 22.43 -40.89
CA ASP A 508 -43.81 23.81 -41.38
C ASP A 508 -43.24 24.74 -40.29
N GLY A 509 -42.15 25.43 -40.58
CA GLY A 509 -41.48 26.33 -39.63
C GLY A 509 -40.62 25.65 -38.55
N ALA A 510 -40.58 24.31 -38.51
CA ALA A 510 -39.78 23.57 -37.54
C ALA A 510 -38.27 23.67 -37.83
N SER A 511 -37.46 23.65 -36.78
CA SER A 511 -36.00 23.64 -36.84
C SER A 511 -35.43 22.40 -36.18
N PHE A 512 -34.46 21.75 -36.85
CA PHE A 512 -33.76 20.57 -36.37
C PHE A 512 -32.26 20.87 -36.39
N ASP A 513 -31.63 20.83 -35.23
CA ASP A 513 -30.24 21.23 -34.99
C ASP A 513 -29.89 22.60 -35.58
N PRO A 514 -30.58 23.68 -35.19
CA PRO A 514 -30.27 25.01 -35.71
C PRO A 514 -28.83 25.42 -35.40
N GLU A 515 -28.15 25.98 -36.40
CA GLU A 515 -26.93 26.74 -36.18
C GLU A 515 -27.24 27.93 -35.26
N ARG A 516 -26.63 27.99 -34.07
CA ARG A 516 -26.73 29.17 -33.20
C ARG A 516 -25.74 30.23 -33.71
N GLU A 517 -26.17 31.48 -33.82
CA GLU A 517 -25.26 32.61 -34.06
C GLU A 517 -24.22 32.65 -32.93
N GLU A 518 -22.92 32.67 -33.28
CA GLU A 518 -21.78 32.69 -32.34
C GLU A 518 -21.70 33.94 -31.46
#